data_AF-A0A9K3PNH8-F1
#
_entry.id   AF-A0A9K3PNH8-F1
#
_cell.length_a   1.000
_cell.length_b   1.000
_cell.length_c   1.000
_cell.angle_alpha   90.00
_cell.angle_beta   90.00
_cell.angle_gamma   90.00
#
_symmetry.space_group_name_H-M   'P 1'
#
loop_
_entity.id
_entity.type
_entity.pdbx_description
1 polymer ?
#
loop_
_entity_poly.entity_id
_entity_poly.type
_entity_poly.pdbx_seq_one_letter_code
_entity_poly.pdbx_strand_id
1 'polypeptide(L)'
;MLVLAEQNNRDGTDITLKEAYLKHKTFQMPVFGGVFNIFEYIFSMGLPVPEARQKVMPFPSGAVTRNFFVALLVLFVPYYQLLGTVYPKPRSKSSNMILTVTYAMFHLLWISLFISMTVSRGFQAIAWTAFVSNGCILTHLRSSIRERYRIEGNLFHDLLMSTFVWAQVLSQLSVELSMCDGENHHLDDDGEDHDNKNKTNRNIDNEDDDNNADDGMARTSKDELSLKKTTTN
;
A
#
# COMPACT_ATOMS: atom_id res chain seq x y z
N MET A 1 8.10 -16.91 -12.62
CA MET A 1 8.85 -15.89 -13.40
C MET A 1 9.91 -16.53 -14.28
N LEU A 2 10.78 -17.39 -13.73
CA LEU A 2 11.58 -18.32 -14.55
C LEU A 2 10.66 -19.08 -15.53
N VAL A 3 9.48 -19.47 -15.05
CA VAL A 3 8.36 -20.03 -15.83
C VAL A 3 7.92 -19.16 -17.03
N LEU A 4 7.89 -17.83 -16.94
CA LEU A 4 7.45 -16.97 -18.06
C LEU A 4 8.54 -16.83 -19.13
N ALA A 5 9.79 -16.61 -18.72
CA ALA A 5 10.91 -16.61 -19.65
C ALA A 5 11.11 -17.99 -20.31
N GLU A 6 10.90 -19.05 -19.54
CA GLU A 6 10.93 -20.43 -20.01
C GLU A 6 9.77 -20.75 -20.96
N GLN A 7 8.55 -20.27 -20.67
CA GLN A 7 7.40 -20.37 -21.57
C GLN A 7 7.64 -19.62 -22.88
N ASN A 8 8.11 -18.37 -22.83
CA ASN A 8 8.41 -17.60 -24.03
C ASN A 8 9.49 -18.29 -24.89
N ASN A 9 10.52 -18.86 -24.25
CA ASN A 9 11.55 -19.64 -24.94
C ASN A 9 11.02 -20.94 -25.54
N ARG A 10 10.03 -21.58 -24.91
CA ARG A 10 9.49 -22.87 -25.33
C ARG A 10 8.44 -22.74 -26.45
N ASP A 11 7.60 -21.72 -26.35
CA ASP A 11 6.47 -21.51 -27.25
C ASP A 11 6.81 -20.54 -28.40
N GLY A 12 7.99 -19.92 -28.38
CA GLY A 12 8.43 -18.94 -29.38
C GLY A 12 7.53 -17.69 -29.42
N THR A 13 6.79 -17.43 -28.34
CA THR A 13 5.86 -16.30 -28.23
C THR A 13 6.46 -15.26 -27.30
N ASP A 14 6.48 -14.00 -27.76
CA ASP A 14 6.92 -12.84 -26.96
C ASP A 14 5.76 -12.35 -26.09
N ILE A 15 5.26 -13.19 -25.17
CA ILE A 15 4.22 -12.76 -24.23
C ILE A 15 4.82 -11.71 -23.30
N THR A 16 4.27 -10.50 -23.33
CA THR A 16 4.73 -9.41 -22.47
C THR A 16 4.24 -9.59 -21.04
N LEU A 17 4.95 -9.01 -20.07
CA LEU A 17 4.53 -9.07 -18.66
C LEU A 17 3.12 -8.49 -18.44
N LYS A 18 2.75 -7.48 -19.25
CA LYS A 18 1.43 -6.85 -19.25
C LYS A 18 0.34 -7.82 -19.73
N GLU A 19 0.60 -8.59 -20.78
CA GLU A 19 -0.34 -9.61 -21.28
C GLU A 19 -0.50 -10.76 -20.27
N ALA A 20 0.60 -11.20 -19.67
CA ALA A 20 0.54 -12.21 -18.61
C ALA A 20 -0.25 -11.71 -17.38
N TYR A 21 -0.10 -10.43 -17.02
CA TYR A 21 -0.89 -9.78 -15.97
C TYR A 21 -2.39 -9.80 -16.30
N LEU A 22 -2.77 -9.35 -17.50
CA LEU A 22 -4.17 -9.33 -17.94
C LEU A 22 -4.78 -10.73 -17.97
N LYS A 23 -4.00 -11.74 -18.36
CA LYS A 23 -4.46 -13.13 -18.44
C LYS A 23 -4.66 -13.78 -17.08
N HIS A 24 -3.76 -13.55 -16.12
CA HIS A 24 -3.76 -14.27 -14.84
C HIS A 24 -4.19 -13.43 -13.62
N LYS A 25 -4.56 -12.16 -13.82
CA LYS A 25 -4.87 -11.21 -12.72
C LYS A 25 -3.85 -11.30 -11.59
N THR A 26 -2.57 -11.13 -11.93
CA THR A 26 -1.48 -11.15 -10.93
C THR A 26 -1.19 -9.73 -10.45
N PHE A 27 -0.11 -9.48 -9.72
CA PHE A 27 0.33 -8.10 -9.43
C PHE A 27 1.12 -7.55 -10.61
N GLN A 28 1.03 -6.24 -10.90
CA GLN A 28 1.68 -5.64 -12.06
C GLN A 28 3.20 -5.72 -11.98
N MET A 29 3.75 -5.32 -10.84
CA MET A 29 5.17 -5.47 -10.58
C MET A 29 5.39 -6.85 -9.98
N PRO A 30 6.27 -7.70 -10.52
CA PRO A 30 6.54 -8.98 -9.90
C PRO A 30 7.44 -8.82 -8.66
N VAL A 31 7.34 -9.75 -7.71
CA VAL A 31 8.15 -9.69 -6.47
C VAL A 31 9.64 -9.83 -6.79
N PHE A 32 9.99 -10.76 -7.67
CA PHE A 32 11.37 -10.99 -8.12
C PHE A 32 11.71 -10.20 -9.39
N GLY A 33 11.40 -8.90 -9.41
CA GLY A 33 11.74 -7.99 -10.50
C GLY A 33 11.60 -6.55 -10.02
N GLY A 34 11.99 -5.55 -10.82
CA GLY A 34 12.03 -4.16 -10.34
C GLY A 34 13.34 -3.86 -9.61
N VAL A 35 13.32 -3.62 -8.29
CA VAL A 35 14.53 -3.18 -7.56
C VAL A 35 15.63 -4.23 -7.53
N PHE A 36 15.29 -5.52 -7.60
CA PHE A 36 16.31 -6.56 -7.80
C PHE A 36 17.09 -6.40 -9.11
N ASN A 37 16.50 -5.80 -10.15
CA ASN A 37 17.24 -5.47 -11.37
C ASN A 37 18.27 -4.37 -11.13
N ILE A 38 18.00 -3.45 -10.19
CA ILE A 38 18.98 -2.43 -9.77
C ILE A 38 20.13 -3.10 -9.04
N PHE A 39 19.84 -3.98 -8.07
CA PHE A 39 20.89 -4.73 -7.38
C PHE A 39 21.70 -5.58 -8.36
N GLU A 40 21.03 -6.29 -9.27
CA GLU A 40 21.70 -7.05 -10.32
C GLU A 40 22.60 -6.16 -11.18
N TYR A 41 22.13 -4.98 -11.58
CA TYR A 41 22.92 -4.01 -12.34
C TYR A 41 24.13 -3.47 -11.55
N ILE A 42 23.97 -3.22 -10.25
CA ILE A 42 25.08 -2.79 -9.37
C ILE A 42 26.10 -3.92 -9.25
N PHE A 43 25.65 -5.15 -8.99
CA PHE A 43 26.51 -6.32 -8.83
C PHE A 43 27.12 -6.81 -10.15
N SER A 44 26.49 -6.50 -11.29
CA SER A 44 27.05 -6.74 -12.63
C SER A 44 28.07 -5.67 -13.04
N MET A 45 28.44 -4.74 -12.14
CA MET A 45 29.34 -3.62 -12.43
C MET A 45 28.88 -2.76 -13.60
N GLY A 46 27.56 -2.60 -13.74
CA GLY A 46 26.96 -1.82 -14.82
C GLY A 46 26.90 -2.53 -16.16
N LEU A 47 27.22 -3.83 -16.23
CA LEU A 47 27.00 -4.61 -17.45
C LEU A 47 25.50 -4.59 -17.78
N PRO A 48 25.14 -4.25 -19.03
CA PRO A 48 23.75 -4.14 -19.42
C PRO A 48 23.06 -5.50 -19.30
N VAL A 49 21.88 -5.50 -18.70
CA VAL A 49 21.01 -6.68 -18.66
C VAL A 49 20.69 -7.07 -20.12
N PRO A 50 20.77 -8.36 -20.51
CA PRO A 50 20.46 -8.79 -21.87
C PRO A 50 19.10 -8.25 -22.35
N GLU A 51 19.03 -7.76 -23.59
CA GLU A 51 17.81 -7.10 -24.13
C GLU A 51 16.56 -7.96 -24.02
N ALA A 52 16.67 -9.27 -24.25
CA ALA A 52 15.57 -10.22 -24.10
C ALA A 52 14.96 -10.17 -22.69
N ARG A 53 15.79 -9.97 -21.66
CA ARG A 53 15.35 -9.89 -20.28
C ARG A 53 14.84 -8.49 -19.92
N GLN A 54 15.39 -7.43 -20.51
CA GLN A 54 14.84 -6.07 -20.34
C GLN A 54 13.43 -5.93 -20.90
N LYS A 55 13.13 -6.60 -22.03
CA LYS A 55 11.77 -6.64 -22.60
C LYS A 55 10.76 -7.30 -21.64
N VAL A 56 11.17 -8.36 -20.95
CA VAL A 56 10.32 -9.06 -19.97
C VAL A 56 10.26 -8.32 -18.63
N MET A 57 11.34 -7.64 -18.25
CA MET A 57 11.48 -6.95 -16.97
C MET A 57 12.14 -5.58 -17.15
N PRO A 58 11.36 -4.53 -17.41
CA PRO A 58 11.91 -3.19 -17.52
C PRO A 58 12.54 -2.75 -16.20
N PHE A 59 13.54 -1.87 -16.28
CA PHE A 59 14.08 -1.23 -15.10
C PHE A 59 12.96 -0.46 -14.36
N PRO A 60 12.91 -0.54 -13.02
CA PRO A 60 11.91 0.18 -12.26
C PRO A 60 12.08 1.69 -12.47
N SER A 61 10.98 2.42 -12.56
CA SER A 61 11.03 3.87 -12.64
C SER A 61 11.63 4.46 -11.36
N GLY A 62 12.21 5.66 -11.44
CA GLY A 62 12.80 6.32 -10.27
C GLY A 62 11.84 6.47 -9.09
N ALA A 63 10.54 6.61 -9.35
CA ALA A 63 9.49 6.64 -8.32
C ALA A 63 9.36 5.30 -7.57
N VAL A 64 9.39 4.17 -8.28
CA VAL A 64 9.35 2.83 -7.68
C VAL A 64 10.59 2.60 -6.82
N THR A 65 11.76 2.96 -7.34
CA THR A 65 13.03 2.86 -6.59
C THR A 65 13.00 3.70 -5.32
N ARG A 66 12.51 4.94 -5.40
CA ARG A 66 12.33 5.81 -4.23
C ARG A 66 11.38 5.16 -3.22
N ASN A 67 10.23 4.66 -3.66
CA ASN A 67 9.26 4.01 -2.76
C ASN A 67 9.83 2.77 -2.08
N PHE A 68 10.65 1.98 -2.78
CA PHE A 68 11.35 0.87 -2.17
C PHE A 68 12.31 1.31 -1.06
N PHE A 69 13.14 2.33 -1.29
CA PHE A 69 14.06 2.81 -0.24
C PHE A 69 13.32 3.47 0.92
N VAL A 70 12.21 4.17 0.66
CA VAL A 70 11.32 4.68 1.71
C VAL A 70 10.72 3.51 2.50
N ALA A 71 10.26 2.44 1.85
CA ALA A 71 9.74 1.25 2.53
C ALA A 71 10.82 0.49 3.31
N LEU A 72 12.06 0.53 2.83
CA LEU A 72 13.21 -0.11 3.48
C LEU A 72 13.65 0.65 4.74
N LEU A 73 13.73 1.99 4.67
CA LEU A 73 14.26 2.82 5.75
C LEU A 73 13.17 3.33 6.70
N VAL A 74 11.95 3.52 6.19
CA VAL A 74 10.83 4.19 6.86
C VAL A 74 9.54 3.40 6.64
N LEU A 75 9.55 2.11 7.01
CA LEU A 75 8.49 1.14 6.70
C LEU A 75 7.07 1.61 7.07
N PHE A 76 6.94 2.43 8.11
CA PHE A 76 5.65 2.83 8.66
C PHE A 76 4.89 3.79 7.75
N VAL A 77 5.60 4.60 6.96
CA VAL A 77 4.96 5.57 6.04
C VAL A 77 4.18 4.86 4.94
N PRO A 78 4.79 4.00 4.09
CA PRO A 78 4.05 3.34 3.02
C PRO A 78 3.01 2.37 3.57
N TYR A 79 3.26 1.72 4.70
CA TYR A 79 2.27 0.84 5.32
C TYR A 79 1.00 1.59 5.76
N TYR A 80 1.16 2.74 6.42
CA TYR A 80 0.02 3.58 6.81
C TYR A 80 -0.75 4.13 5.61
N GLN A 81 -0.04 4.57 4.58
CA GLN A 81 -0.65 5.05 3.33
C GLN A 81 -1.49 3.95 2.67
N LEU A 82 -0.96 2.73 2.57
CA LEU A 82 -1.67 1.57 2.03
C LEU A 82 -2.94 1.25 2.84
N LEU A 83 -2.86 1.27 4.17
CA LEU A 83 -4.04 1.06 5.01
C LEU A 83 -5.10 2.14 4.83
N GLY A 84 -4.69 3.40 4.65
CA GLY A 84 -5.58 4.52 4.37
C GLY A 84 -6.42 4.28 3.11
N THR A 85 -5.79 3.74 2.06
CA THR A 85 -6.50 3.47 0.81
C THR A 85 -7.32 2.19 0.86
N VAL A 86 -6.85 1.15 1.56
CA VAL A 86 -7.60 -0.12 1.73
C VAL A 86 -8.84 0.08 2.62
N TYR A 87 -8.71 0.87 3.68
CA TYR A 87 -9.79 1.14 4.66
C TYR A 87 -10.05 2.65 4.82
N PRO A 88 -10.75 3.30 3.87
CA PRO A 88 -10.90 4.75 3.82
C PRO A 88 -11.89 5.35 4.83
N LYS A 89 -12.63 4.52 5.59
CA LYS A 89 -13.69 5.02 6.48
C LYS A 89 -13.12 5.97 7.57
N PRO A 90 -13.78 7.07 7.93
CA PRO A 90 -13.25 7.99 8.96
C PRO A 90 -12.98 7.30 10.31
N ARG A 91 -13.84 6.34 10.69
CA ARG A 91 -13.71 5.52 11.90
C ARG A 91 -12.51 4.56 11.86
N SER A 92 -11.98 4.21 10.68
CA SER A 92 -10.81 3.33 10.56
C SER A 92 -9.47 4.05 10.71
N LYS A 93 -9.41 5.40 10.76
CA LYS A 93 -8.12 6.10 10.95
C LYS A 93 -7.37 5.65 12.20
N SER A 94 -8.05 5.55 13.33
CA SER A 94 -7.45 5.05 14.58
C SER A 94 -7.04 3.58 14.46
N SER A 95 -7.84 2.75 13.79
CA SER A 95 -7.51 1.34 13.55
C SER A 95 -6.27 1.20 12.67
N ASN A 96 -6.17 1.99 11.59
CA ASN A 96 -5.04 2.01 10.68
C ASN A 96 -3.77 2.47 11.41
N MET A 97 -3.89 3.48 12.29
CA MET A 97 -2.80 3.94 13.13
C MET A 97 -2.34 2.85 14.11
N ILE A 98 -3.27 2.18 14.82
CA ILE A 98 -2.94 1.08 15.74
C ILE A 98 -2.24 -0.05 15.00
N LEU A 99 -2.74 -0.46 13.83
CA LEU A 99 -2.13 -1.53 13.05
C LEU A 99 -0.74 -1.14 12.54
N THR A 100 -0.56 0.12 12.12
CA THR A 100 0.75 0.66 11.71
C THR A 100 1.75 0.68 12.86
N VAL A 101 1.33 1.17 14.03
CA VAL A 101 2.17 1.18 15.24
C VAL A 101 2.53 -0.24 15.64
N THR A 102 1.57 -1.16 15.60
CA THR A 102 1.79 -2.59 15.90
C THR A 102 2.80 -3.19 14.93
N TYR A 103 2.65 -2.96 13.63
CA TYR A 103 3.60 -3.38 12.60
C TYR A 103 5.01 -2.83 12.85
N ALA A 104 5.13 -1.52 13.10
CA ALA A 104 6.39 -0.87 13.40
C ALA A 104 7.05 -1.41 14.69
N MET A 105 6.27 -1.66 15.74
CA MET A 105 6.78 -2.23 16.98
C MET A 105 7.32 -3.64 16.76
N PHE A 106 6.58 -4.53 16.11
CA PHE A 106 7.08 -5.88 15.80
C PHE A 106 8.34 -5.82 14.94
N HIS A 107 8.38 -4.89 13.98
CA HIS A 107 9.56 -4.71 13.13
C HIS A 107 10.80 -4.29 13.92
N LEU A 108 10.70 -3.27 14.75
CA LEU A 108 11.82 -2.80 15.58
C LEU A 108 12.20 -3.85 16.64
N LEU A 109 11.22 -4.58 17.16
CA LEU A 109 11.42 -5.61 18.18
C LEU A 109 12.26 -6.77 17.65
N TRP A 110 11.95 -7.34 16.48
CA TRP A 110 12.72 -8.48 15.96
C TRP A 110 14.18 -8.08 15.66
N ILE A 111 14.41 -6.87 15.11
CA ILE A 111 15.75 -6.34 14.87
C ILE A 111 16.52 -6.19 16.18
N SER A 112 15.91 -5.53 17.17
CA SER A 112 16.54 -5.27 18.47
C SER A 112 16.89 -6.58 19.20
N LEU A 113 16.02 -7.59 19.11
CA LEU A 113 16.25 -8.89 19.72
C LEU A 113 17.35 -9.70 19.01
N PHE A 114 17.45 -9.66 17.68
CA PHE A 114 18.56 -10.31 16.98
C PHE A 114 19.91 -9.64 17.27
N ILE A 115 19.95 -8.31 17.37
CA ILE A 115 21.17 -7.60 17.80
C ILE A 115 21.54 -8.02 19.24
N SER A 116 20.55 -8.17 20.11
CA SER A 116 20.71 -8.59 21.51
C SER A 116 20.96 -10.09 21.70
N MET A 117 20.96 -10.89 20.62
CA MET A 117 21.16 -12.35 20.69
C MET A 117 22.54 -12.73 21.26
N THR A 118 23.50 -11.81 21.20
CA THR A 118 24.83 -11.96 21.81
C THR A 118 24.79 -12.03 23.34
N VAL A 119 23.74 -11.50 23.98
CA VAL A 119 23.58 -11.47 25.44
C VAL A 119 22.93 -12.74 25.97
N SER A 120 21.90 -13.25 25.29
CA SER A 120 21.18 -14.46 25.71
C SER A 120 20.55 -15.18 24.53
N ARG A 121 20.72 -16.51 24.50
CA ARG A 121 20.05 -17.39 23.52
C ARG A 121 18.52 -17.38 23.66
N GLY A 122 17.99 -17.01 24.83
CA GLY A 122 16.54 -16.92 25.06
C GLY A 122 15.86 -15.90 24.15
N PHE A 123 16.57 -14.85 23.73
CA PHE A 123 16.01 -13.86 22.80
C PHE A 123 15.83 -14.37 21.38
N GLN A 124 16.50 -15.46 21.00
CA GLN A 124 16.41 -16.02 19.65
C GLN A 124 14.97 -16.44 19.31
N ALA A 125 14.29 -17.14 20.22
CA ALA A 125 12.92 -17.60 19.98
C ALA A 125 11.95 -16.41 19.83
N ILE A 126 12.06 -15.41 20.71
CA ILE A 126 11.21 -14.22 20.69
C ILE A 126 11.47 -13.38 19.42
N ALA A 127 12.74 -13.27 18.99
CA ALA A 127 13.11 -12.59 17.75
C ALA A 127 12.43 -13.24 16.53
N TRP A 128 12.49 -14.57 16.43
CA TRP A 128 11.81 -15.31 15.36
C TRP A 128 10.30 -15.15 15.42
N THR A 129 9.69 -15.21 16.60
CA THR A 129 8.25 -14.96 16.76
C THR A 129 7.88 -13.57 16.29
N ALA A 130 8.60 -12.53 16.73
CA ALA A 130 8.35 -11.15 16.32
C ALA A 130 8.54 -10.95 14.80
N PHE A 131 9.55 -11.59 14.22
CA PHE A 131 9.82 -11.58 12.78
C PHE A 131 8.67 -12.19 11.97
N VAL A 132 8.19 -13.37 12.37
CA VAL A 132 7.06 -14.04 11.69
C VAL A 132 5.76 -13.27 11.89
N SER A 133 5.48 -12.77 13.10
CA SER A 133 4.31 -11.92 13.36
C SER A 133 4.30 -10.66 12.49
N ASN A 134 5.44 -10.01 12.31
CA ASN A 134 5.60 -8.90 11.37
C ASN A 134 5.22 -9.30 9.93
N GLY A 135 5.70 -10.47 9.48
CA GLY A 135 5.33 -11.06 8.19
C GLY A 135 3.83 -11.31 8.04
N CYS A 136 3.18 -11.87 9.07
CA CYS A 136 1.72 -12.11 9.08
C CYS A 136 0.91 -10.80 8.95
N ILE A 137 1.32 -9.73 9.64
CA ILE A 137 0.65 -8.43 9.58
C ILE A 137 0.69 -7.85 8.15
N LEU A 138 1.85 -7.93 7.49
CA LEU A 138 1.98 -7.47 6.10
C LEU A 138 1.25 -8.40 5.11
N THR A 139 1.22 -9.70 5.39
CA THR A 139 0.46 -10.70 4.61
C THR A 139 -1.03 -10.40 4.64
N HIS A 140 -1.56 -10.01 5.81
CA HIS A 140 -2.96 -9.61 5.94
C HIS A 140 -3.29 -8.42 5.02
N LEU A 141 -2.49 -7.36 5.07
CA LEU A 141 -2.66 -6.19 4.18
C LEU A 141 -2.63 -6.61 2.70
N ARG A 142 -1.65 -7.43 2.32
CA ARG A 142 -1.52 -7.96 0.96
C ARG A 142 -2.74 -8.77 0.55
N SER A 143 -3.25 -9.64 1.43
CA SER A 143 -4.45 -10.43 1.18
C SER A 143 -5.68 -9.55 0.97
N SER A 144 -5.84 -8.48 1.76
CA SER A 144 -6.96 -7.54 1.60
C SER A 144 -6.92 -6.79 0.27
N ILE A 145 -5.73 -6.39 -0.18
CA ILE A 145 -5.56 -5.77 -1.51
C ILE A 145 -5.91 -6.78 -2.61
N ARG A 146 -5.47 -8.03 -2.50
CA ARG A 146 -5.81 -9.07 -3.48
C ARG A 146 -7.30 -9.35 -3.57
N GLU A 147 -7.96 -9.43 -2.43
CA GLU A 147 -9.41 -9.63 -2.36
C GLU A 147 -10.13 -8.48 -3.06
N ARG A 148 -9.69 -7.24 -2.82
CA ARG A 148 -10.27 -6.04 -3.44
C ARG A 148 -10.10 -6.00 -4.96
N TYR A 149 -8.91 -6.35 -5.46
CA TYR A 149 -8.60 -6.30 -6.89
C TYR A 149 -8.74 -7.65 -7.61
N ARG A 150 -9.30 -8.67 -6.95
CA ARG A 150 -9.49 -10.03 -7.49
C ARG A 150 -8.18 -10.64 -8.05
N ILE A 151 -7.07 -10.43 -7.35
CA ILE A 151 -5.74 -10.93 -7.75
C ILE A 151 -5.54 -12.37 -7.25
N GLU A 152 -5.32 -13.31 -8.17
CA GLU A 152 -5.18 -14.74 -7.88
C GLU A 152 -3.83 -15.11 -7.28
N GLY A 153 -3.81 -16.00 -6.28
CA GLY A 153 -2.57 -16.54 -5.73
C GLY A 153 -2.66 -17.09 -4.32
N ASN A 154 -1.50 -17.48 -3.80
CA ASN A 154 -1.37 -18.34 -2.63
C ASN A 154 -0.97 -17.56 -1.38
N LEU A 155 -1.75 -17.72 -0.30
CA LEU A 155 -1.50 -17.12 1.01
C LEU A 155 -0.11 -17.49 1.58
N PHE A 156 0.34 -18.72 1.38
CA PHE A 156 1.65 -19.16 1.86
C PHE A 156 2.79 -18.42 1.16
N HIS A 157 2.66 -18.21 -0.15
CA HIS A 157 3.63 -17.43 -0.91
C HIS A 157 3.63 -15.96 -0.47
N ASP A 158 2.46 -15.40 -0.19
CA ASP A 158 2.35 -14.04 0.34
C ASP A 158 3.01 -13.92 1.72
N LEU A 159 2.89 -14.92 2.58
CA LEU A 159 3.56 -14.97 3.87
C LEU A 159 5.08 -14.96 3.72
N LEU A 160 5.62 -15.83 2.85
CA LEU A 160 7.06 -15.88 2.59
C LEU A 160 7.57 -14.55 2.04
N MET A 161 6.90 -13.97 1.04
CA MET A 161 7.33 -12.70 0.45
C MET A 161 7.22 -11.55 1.44
N SER A 162 6.16 -11.50 2.24
CA SER A 162 5.97 -10.46 3.25
C SER A 162 6.97 -10.58 4.41
N THR A 163 7.46 -11.78 4.68
CA THR A 163 8.43 -12.05 5.74
C THR A 163 9.86 -11.72 5.30
N PHE A 164 10.28 -12.18 4.12
CA PHE A 164 11.67 -12.06 3.66
C PHE A 164 11.94 -10.87 2.75
N VAL A 165 10.91 -10.36 2.06
CA VAL A 165 11.04 -9.34 1.01
C VAL A 165 10.06 -8.18 1.25
N TRP A 166 9.88 -7.81 2.52
CA TRP A 166 8.84 -6.86 2.95
C TRP A 166 8.88 -5.51 2.24
N ALA A 167 10.08 -4.94 2.03
CA ALA A 167 10.23 -3.64 1.35
C ALA A 167 9.75 -3.69 -0.11
N GLN A 168 10.06 -4.78 -0.80
CA GLN A 168 9.59 -5.00 -2.17
C GLN A 168 8.08 -5.23 -2.21
N VAL A 169 7.53 -5.98 -1.25
CA VAL A 169 6.08 -6.18 -1.13
C VAL A 169 5.37 -4.85 -0.92
N LEU A 170 5.85 -3.99 0.00
CA LEU A 170 5.28 -2.67 0.22
C LEU A 170 5.33 -1.80 -1.04
N SER A 171 6.47 -1.79 -1.74
CA SER A 171 6.60 -1.05 -3.00
C SER A 171 5.63 -1.59 -4.08
N GLN A 172 5.47 -2.91 -4.17
CA GLN A 172 4.55 -3.56 -5.11
C GLN A 172 3.11 -3.18 -4.84
N LEU A 173 2.68 -3.21 -3.58
CA LEU A 173 1.34 -2.81 -3.18
C LEU A 173 1.09 -1.32 -3.48
N SER A 174 2.08 -0.45 -3.25
CA SER A 174 1.97 0.99 -3.54
C SER A 174 1.82 1.28 -5.03
N VAL A 175 2.56 0.57 -5.89
CA VAL A 175 2.45 0.70 -7.35
C VAL A 175 1.08 0.23 -7.85
N GLU A 176 0.62 -0.93 -7.37
CA GLU A 176 -0.69 -1.48 -7.76
C GLU A 176 -1.82 -0.49 -7.43
N LEU A 177 -1.76 0.08 -6.22
CA LEU A 177 -2.74 1.04 -5.75
C LEU A 177 -2.77 2.33 -6.58
N SER A 178 -1.58 2.86 -6.91
CA SER A 178 -1.44 4.10 -7.71
C SER A 178 -2.00 3.93 -9.12
N MET A 179 -1.90 2.73 -9.69
CA MET A 179 -2.46 2.42 -11.01
C MET A 179 -3.99 2.31 -10.97
N CYS A 180 -4.54 1.64 -9.95
CA CYS A 180 -5.98 1.49 -9.82
C CYS A 180 -6.68 2.84 -9.51
N ASP A 181 -6.04 3.73 -8.77
CA ASP A 181 -6.60 5.06 -8.48
C ASP A 181 -6.62 5.96 -9.74
N GLY A 182 -5.63 5.80 -10.64
CA GLY A 182 -5.55 6.56 -11.89
C GLY A 182 -6.60 6.18 -12.94
N GLU A 183 -6.98 4.90 -13.01
CA GLU A 183 -7.96 4.41 -13.99
C GLU A 183 -9.38 4.93 -13.71
N ASN A 184 -9.76 5.08 -12.43
CA ASN A 184 -11.08 5.57 -12.05
C ASN A 184 -11.27 7.06 -12.38
N HIS A 185 -10.21 7.87 -12.38
CA HIS A 185 -10.32 9.29 -12.69
C HIS A 185 -10.53 9.60 -14.18
N HIS A 186 -10.17 8.67 -15.07
CA HIS A 186 -10.31 8.91 -16.51
C HIS A 186 -11.74 8.64 -17.04
N LEU A 187 -12.59 7.97 -16.25
CA LEU A 187 -13.97 7.66 -16.64
C LEU A 187 -14.99 8.75 -16.26
N ASP A 188 -14.59 9.71 -15.40
CA ASP A 188 -15.47 10.77 -14.92
C ASP A 188 -15.27 12.11 -15.67
N ASP A 189 -14.19 12.26 -16.45
CA ASP A 189 -13.81 13.54 -17.09
C ASP A 189 -14.26 13.66 -18.57
N ASP A 190 -14.75 12.59 -19.19
CA ASP A 190 -15.18 12.59 -20.60
C ASP A 190 -16.62 13.15 -20.78
N GLY A 191 -17.27 13.58 -19.70
CA GLY A 191 -18.70 13.93 -19.68
C GLY A 191 -19.06 15.42 -19.56
N GLU A 192 -18.10 16.32 -19.32
CA GLU A 192 -18.43 17.66 -18.79
C GLU A 192 -17.95 18.88 -19.58
N ASP A 193 -17.62 18.76 -20.89
CA ASP A 193 -17.08 19.89 -21.65
C ASP A 193 -17.88 20.35 -22.88
N HIS A 194 -19.22 20.42 -22.77
CA HIS A 194 -20.02 21.06 -23.82
C HIS A 194 -21.05 22.14 -23.42
N ASP A 195 -21.29 22.45 -22.14
CA ASP A 195 -22.40 23.36 -21.79
C ASP A 195 -22.04 24.64 -21.01
N ASN A 196 -20.75 24.89 -20.71
CA ASN A 196 -20.37 26.02 -19.85
C ASN A 196 -19.66 27.19 -20.57
N LYS A 197 -20.01 27.45 -21.84
CA LYS A 197 -19.65 28.72 -22.52
C LYS A 197 -20.71 29.81 -22.46
N ASN A 198 -21.85 29.58 -21.79
CA ASN A 198 -22.98 30.52 -21.82
C ASN A 198 -23.33 31.20 -20.49
N LYS A 199 -22.54 31.01 -19.42
CA LYS A 199 -22.83 31.60 -18.09
C LYS A 199 -21.93 32.74 -17.63
N THR A 200 -20.88 33.10 -18.37
CA THR A 200 -19.99 34.22 -17.98
C THR A 200 -20.54 35.61 -18.34
N ASN A 201 -21.81 35.74 -18.73
CA ASN A 201 -22.40 37.04 -19.12
C ASN A 201 -23.60 37.49 -18.25
N ARG A 202 -23.81 36.88 -17.08
CA ARG A 202 -24.80 37.35 -16.08
C ARG A 202 -24.22 37.22 -14.68
N ASN A 203 -23.49 38.23 -14.23
CA ASN A 203 -23.35 38.62 -12.81
C ASN A 203 -22.40 39.81 -12.74
N ILE A 204 -22.85 40.91 -13.33
CA ILE A 204 -22.58 42.25 -12.86
C ILE A 204 -23.99 42.77 -12.53
N ASP A 205 -24.15 43.40 -11.37
CA ASP A 205 -25.41 43.96 -10.82
C ASP A 205 -26.14 43.03 -9.84
N ASN A 206 -25.77 43.18 -8.56
CA ASN A 206 -26.61 43.17 -7.36
C ASN A 206 -25.64 43.34 -6.17
N GLU A 207 -25.23 44.58 -5.86
CA GLU A 207 -25.89 45.46 -4.87
C GLU A 207 -26.02 44.79 -3.50
N ASP A 208 -25.12 45.22 -2.61
CA ASP A 208 -25.40 45.82 -1.31
C ASP A 208 -26.74 45.44 -0.64
N ASP A 209 -26.66 44.74 0.48
CA ASP A 209 -27.54 45.02 1.63
C ASP A 209 -26.95 44.43 2.93
N ASP A 210 -26.48 45.34 3.77
CA ASP A 210 -26.94 45.55 5.14
C ASP A 210 -26.97 44.39 6.17
N ASN A 211 -26.24 44.67 7.27
CA ASN A 211 -26.73 44.67 8.65
C ASN A 211 -27.55 43.45 9.13
N ASN A 212 -27.02 42.70 10.11
CA ASN A 212 -27.55 42.86 11.48
C ASN A 212 -26.72 42.15 12.55
N ALA A 213 -26.79 42.74 13.74
CA ALA A 213 -26.25 42.30 15.01
C ALA A 213 -27.10 41.19 15.67
N ASP A 214 -26.86 40.98 16.97
CA ASP A 214 -27.67 40.28 17.99
C ASP A 214 -27.21 38.84 18.27
N ASP A 215 -26.42 38.58 19.32
CA ASP A 215 -26.71 38.60 20.79
C ASP A 215 -27.56 37.41 21.29
N GLY A 216 -27.14 36.90 22.45
CA GLY A 216 -27.85 35.91 23.24
C GLY A 216 -27.48 34.45 22.93
N MET A 217 -27.42 33.52 23.88
CA MET A 217 -27.69 33.57 25.31
C MET A 217 -27.26 32.21 25.88
N ALA A 218 -26.75 32.22 27.10
CA ALA A 218 -26.41 31.03 27.89
C ALA A 218 -27.59 30.06 28.06
N ARG A 219 -27.32 28.74 28.16
CA ARG A 219 -28.15 27.82 28.97
C ARG A 219 -27.38 26.60 29.49
N THR A 220 -27.30 26.59 30.81
CA THR A 220 -27.01 25.49 31.74
C THR A 220 -28.07 24.39 31.71
N SER A 221 -27.67 23.12 31.91
CA SER A 221 -28.34 22.12 32.78
C SER A 221 -27.45 20.85 32.77
N LYS A 222 -26.77 20.45 33.84
CA LYS A 222 -27.26 19.86 35.10
C LYS A 222 -28.28 18.72 34.93
N ASP A 223 -27.88 17.61 35.53
CA ASP A 223 -28.69 16.55 36.14
C ASP A 223 -29.45 15.60 35.20
N GLU A 224 -29.00 14.35 35.20
CA GLU A 224 -29.73 13.20 35.80
C GLU A 224 -29.30 11.89 35.11
N LEU A 225 -28.66 10.99 35.85
CA LEU A 225 -29.33 9.94 36.62
C LEU A 225 -29.87 8.82 35.70
N SER A 226 -29.19 7.67 35.70
CA SER A 226 -29.72 6.48 36.37
C SER A 226 -29.11 5.17 35.84
N LEU A 227 -28.75 4.35 36.83
CA LEU A 227 -29.00 2.91 36.88
C LEU A 227 -28.73 2.06 35.62
N LYS A 228 -27.72 1.20 35.73
CA LYS A 228 -28.01 -0.21 36.03
C LYS A 228 -26.80 -0.89 36.66
N LYS A 229 -26.87 -0.93 38.00
CA LYS A 229 -26.46 -2.07 38.82
C LYS A 229 -27.03 -3.36 38.23
N THR A 230 -26.46 -4.49 38.66
CA THR A 230 -27.04 -5.85 38.82
C THR A 230 -26.39 -6.84 37.85
N THR A 231 -25.88 -8.04 38.15
CA THR A 231 -25.58 -8.85 39.35
C THR A 231 -25.06 -10.21 38.79
N THR A 232 -24.32 -11.00 39.59
CA THR A 232 -24.11 -12.49 39.48
C THR A 232 -23.35 -13.01 38.25
N ASN A 233 -22.42 -13.97 38.31
CA ASN A 233 -21.96 -14.93 39.32
C ASN A 233 -20.46 -15.19 39.08
#